data_AF-A0AAD3D942-F1
#
_entry.id   AF-A0AAD3D942-F1
#
_cell.length_a   1.000
_cell.length_b   1.000
_cell.length_c   1.000
_cell.angle_alpha   90.00
_cell.angle_beta   90.00
_cell.angle_gamma   90.00
#
_symmetry.space_group_name_H-M   'P 1'
#
loop_
_entity.id
_entity.type
_entity.pdbx_description
1 polymer ?
#
loop_
_entity_poly.entity_id
_entity_poly.type
_entity_poly.pdbx_seq_one_letter_code
_entity_poly.pdbx_strand_id
1 'polypeptide(L)'
;MTSNSERTKEAIRHLESLKPYDGWSVDKYINSEGKELVMLQRRNVPLSSTGFQAIAYDEKDTKCIVGIVSSIGETGKTSFYRGVVLVEKDGTVSRKQRDVRVSLPNVTLASTKKDQEKKLNDAKEEARANREKAREAMRKNEQEKTRAPSASSANDANLSDLLSNIDFDGILGHLSSLMNRVSSGDSTALGQLGMLFIAVVTIMRIISAFGFLIKTLLFPLMILYAMQSAPSTDSFDAKKELKRVLRGHHLPEGHEAKPSNDWFSKTVARVTATVATEAMTALGMEVSFYPIVGICTFASINVPSIETEYYWIGIFGSWKYLVKKGKGEASTPAAASQQR
;
A
#
# COMPACT_ATOMS: atom_id res chain seq x y z
N MET A 1 3.51 -24.19 -7.47
CA MET A 1 4.39 -23.36 -8.31
C MET A 1 5.06 -24.13 -9.45
N THR A 2 5.25 -25.46 -9.38
CA THR A 2 5.87 -26.25 -10.46
C THR A 2 5.01 -26.43 -11.71
N SER A 3 3.67 -26.52 -11.57
CA SER A 3 2.74 -26.71 -12.70
C SER A 3 2.84 -25.63 -13.79
N ASN A 4 3.01 -24.37 -13.38
CA ASN A 4 3.13 -23.25 -14.31
C ASN A 4 4.41 -23.34 -15.16
N SER A 5 5.47 -23.93 -14.60
CA SER A 5 6.74 -24.15 -15.30
C SER A 5 6.60 -25.20 -16.40
N GLU A 6 5.84 -26.26 -16.18
CA GLU A 6 5.64 -27.33 -17.18
C GLU A 6 4.85 -26.84 -18.39
N ARG A 7 3.73 -26.13 -18.16
CA ARG A 7 2.93 -25.53 -19.24
C ARG A 7 3.73 -24.55 -20.09
N THR A 8 4.58 -23.76 -19.42
CA THR A 8 5.46 -22.81 -20.10
C THR A 8 6.48 -23.54 -20.98
N LYS A 9 7.06 -24.65 -20.50
CA LYS A 9 7.98 -25.48 -21.29
C LYS A 9 7.28 -26.13 -22.49
N GLU A 10 6.06 -26.62 -22.31
CA GLU A 10 5.26 -27.20 -23.40
C GLU A 10 4.95 -26.16 -24.49
N ALA A 11 4.56 -24.95 -24.08
CA ALA A 11 4.32 -23.84 -24.99
C ALA A 11 5.59 -23.46 -25.79
N ILE A 12 6.77 -23.41 -25.15
CA ILE A 12 8.04 -23.14 -25.83
C ILE A 12 8.37 -24.25 -26.84
N ARG A 13 8.24 -25.52 -26.45
CA ARG A 13 8.49 -26.66 -27.36
C ARG A 13 7.59 -26.61 -28.60
N HIS A 14 6.32 -26.20 -28.42
CA HIS A 14 5.39 -26.01 -29.52
C HIS A 14 5.82 -24.85 -30.44
N LEU A 15 6.30 -23.74 -29.89
CA LEU A 15 6.83 -22.62 -30.69
C LEU A 15 8.11 -22.99 -31.45
N GLU A 16 9.01 -23.73 -30.82
CA GLU A 16 10.23 -24.25 -31.44
C GLU A 16 9.93 -25.23 -32.57
N SER A 17 8.88 -26.06 -32.46
CA SER A 17 8.49 -26.97 -33.54
C SER A 17 7.87 -26.23 -34.74
N LEU A 18 7.14 -25.13 -34.51
CA LEU A 18 6.59 -24.31 -35.57
C LEU A 18 7.66 -23.47 -36.29
N LYS A 19 8.57 -22.84 -35.52
CA LYS A 19 9.61 -21.94 -36.05
C LYS A 19 10.92 -22.09 -35.26
N PRO A 20 11.77 -23.10 -35.58
CA PRO A 20 12.94 -23.43 -34.78
C PRO A 20 14.00 -22.32 -34.73
N TYR A 21 14.07 -21.47 -35.77
CA TYR A 21 15.08 -20.40 -35.87
C TYR A 21 14.64 -19.05 -35.30
N ASP A 22 13.45 -18.97 -34.69
CA ASP A 22 12.92 -17.71 -34.19
C ASP A 22 13.44 -17.31 -32.80
N GLY A 23 14.22 -18.18 -32.13
CA GLY A 23 14.88 -17.86 -30.88
C GLY A 23 13.88 -17.52 -29.77
N TRP A 24 12.91 -18.40 -29.55
CA TRP A 24 11.93 -18.25 -28.48
C TRP A 24 12.59 -18.50 -27.12
N SER A 25 12.37 -17.62 -26.17
CA SER A 25 12.84 -17.75 -24.80
C SER A 25 11.79 -17.22 -23.82
N VAL A 26 11.90 -17.63 -22.55
CA VAL A 26 11.05 -17.10 -21.49
C VAL A 26 11.92 -16.54 -20.39
N ASP A 27 11.67 -15.29 -20.06
CA ASP A 27 12.32 -14.61 -18.96
C ASP A 27 11.43 -14.62 -17.72
N LYS A 28 12.06 -14.66 -16.55
CA LYS A 28 11.38 -14.79 -15.25
C LYS A 28 11.74 -13.61 -14.38
N TYR A 29 10.75 -12.97 -13.80
CA TYR A 29 10.97 -11.85 -12.90
C TYR A 29 9.94 -11.84 -11.76
N ILE A 30 10.30 -11.17 -10.68
CA ILE A 30 9.43 -11.01 -9.51
C ILE A 30 8.86 -9.60 -9.57
N ASN A 31 7.53 -9.47 -9.54
CA ASN A 31 6.90 -8.15 -9.51
C ASN A 31 7.00 -7.50 -8.13
N SER A 32 6.51 -6.27 -8.00
CA SER A 32 6.48 -5.55 -6.71
C SER A 32 5.65 -6.23 -5.62
N GLU A 33 4.76 -7.16 -5.98
CA GLU A 33 3.94 -7.94 -5.05
C GLU A 33 4.64 -9.25 -4.62
N GLY A 34 5.88 -9.50 -5.07
CA GLY A 34 6.58 -10.75 -4.79
C GLY A 34 6.08 -11.96 -5.61
N LYS A 35 5.23 -11.74 -6.62
CA LYS A 35 4.76 -12.80 -7.52
C LYS A 35 5.75 -13.02 -8.66
N GLU A 36 6.12 -14.28 -8.87
CA GLU A 36 6.91 -14.70 -10.04
C GLU A 36 6.03 -14.61 -11.30
N LEU A 37 6.45 -13.80 -12.26
CA LEU A 37 5.84 -13.65 -13.57
C LEU A 37 6.82 -14.12 -14.65
N VAL A 38 6.25 -14.55 -15.77
CA VAL A 38 6.97 -15.00 -16.96
C VAL A 38 6.69 -14.08 -18.13
N MET A 39 7.69 -13.86 -18.97
CA MET A 39 7.60 -13.02 -20.16
C MET A 39 8.12 -13.77 -21.37
N LEU A 40 7.29 -13.92 -22.40
CA LEU A 40 7.69 -14.56 -23.66
C LEU A 40 8.53 -13.57 -24.47
N GLN A 41 9.70 -14.01 -24.91
CA GLN A 41 10.61 -13.26 -25.76
C GLN A 41 10.81 -13.98 -27.10
N ARG A 42 11.00 -13.19 -28.16
CA ARG A 42 11.42 -13.67 -29.48
C ARG A 42 12.70 -12.95 -29.84
N ARG A 43 13.81 -13.68 -30.00
CA ARG A 43 15.15 -13.11 -30.24
C ARG A 43 15.53 -12.07 -29.18
N ASN A 44 15.28 -12.38 -27.91
CA ASN A 44 15.51 -11.49 -26.75
C ASN A 44 14.67 -10.20 -26.75
N VAL A 45 13.62 -10.09 -27.58
CA VAL A 45 12.68 -8.98 -27.55
C VAL A 45 11.38 -9.45 -26.88
N PRO A 46 10.92 -8.79 -25.80
CA PRO A 46 9.68 -9.17 -25.13
C PRO A 46 8.47 -8.91 -26.02
N LEU A 47 7.54 -9.87 -26.08
CA LEU A 47 6.30 -9.73 -26.86
C LEU A 47 5.24 -8.87 -26.18
N SER A 48 5.35 -8.69 -24.87
CA SER A 48 4.43 -7.90 -24.06
C SER A 48 5.23 -7.05 -23.07
N SER A 49 4.73 -5.86 -22.76
CA SER A 49 5.23 -5.03 -21.66
C SER A 49 4.80 -5.55 -20.29
N THR A 50 3.82 -6.46 -20.25
CA THR A 50 3.30 -7.08 -19.03
C THR A 50 3.71 -8.55 -18.97
N GLY A 51 4.05 -9.02 -17.77
CA GLY A 51 4.30 -10.43 -17.50
C GLY A 51 3.03 -11.19 -17.15
N PHE A 52 3.13 -12.51 -17.27
CA PHE A 52 2.03 -13.44 -17.10
C PHE A 52 2.34 -14.43 -15.97
N GLN A 53 1.31 -15.03 -15.36
CA GLN A 53 1.53 -16.06 -14.33
C GLN A 53 2.14 -17.33 -14.92
N ALA A 54 1.82 -17.62 -16.17
CA ALA A 54 2.33 -18.73 -16.97
C ALA A 54 2.09 -18.44 -18.45
N ILE A 55 2.81 -19.14 -19.31
CA ILE A 55 2.50 -19.21 -20.74
C ILE A 55 1.98 -20.62 -21.02
N ALA A 56 0.92 -20.74 -21.80
CA ALA A 56 0.32 -22.03 -22.13
C ALA A 56 -0.04 -22.10 -23.61
N TYR A 57 0.02 -23.30 -24.15
CA TYR A 57 -0.53 -23.62 -25.47
C TYR A 57 -1.94 -24.14 -25.28
N ASP A 58 -2.91 -23.50 -25.93
CA ASP A 58 -4.30 -23.92 -25.92
C ASP A 58 -4.57 -24.86 -27.09
N GLU A 59 -4.33 -26.15 -26.90
CA GLU A 59 -4.46 -27.14 -27.96
C GLU A 59 -5.91 -27.34 -28.44
N LYS A 60 -6.89 -27.14 -27.56
CA LYS A 60 -8.29 -27.54 -27.80
C LYS A 60 -9.10 -26.47 -28.52
N ASP A 61 -9.04 -25.24 -28.03
CA ASP A 61 -9.97 -24.20 -28.46
C ASP A 61 -9.34 -23.30 -29.51
N THR A 62 -8.31 -22.52 -29.13
CA THR A 62 -7.75 -21.49 -30.00
C THR A 62 -6.54 -21.92 -30.82
N LYS A 63 -5.85 -23.00 -30.44
CA LYS A 63 -4.54 -23.41 -31.00
C LYS A 63 -3.51 -22.29 -30.98
N CYS A 64 -3.61 -21.40 -30.00
CA CYS A 64 -2.74 -20.24 -29.85
C CYS A 64 -1.87 -20.38 -28.59
N ILE A 65 -0.77 -19.63 -28.55
CA ILE A 65 0.00 -19.44 -27.32
C ILE A 65 -0.57 -18.26 -26.57
N VAL A 66 -0.97 -18.52 -25.33
CA VAL A 66 -1.62 -17.54 -24.46
C VAL A 66 -0.76 -17.26 -23.22
N GLY A 67 -0.68 -15.98 -22.85
CA GLY A 67 -0.17 -15.55 -21.55
C GLY A 67 -1.31 -15.57 -20.54
N ILE A 68 -1.20 -16.35 -19.47
CA ILE A 68 -2.22 -16.46 -18.42
C ILE A 68 -2.14 -15.25 -17.48
N VAL A 69 -3.23 -14.49 -17.38
CA VAL A 69 -3.34 -13.30 -16.52
C VAL A 69 -3.91 -13.69 -15.16
N SER A 70 -5.02 -14.43 -15.15
CA SER A 70 -5.69 -14.83 -13.91
C SER A 70 -6.43 -16.17 -14.05
N SER A 71 -6.56 -16.87 -12.92
CA SER A 71 -7.42 -18.06 -12.82
C SER A 71 -8.87 -17.60 -12.61
N ILE A 72 -9.80 -18.15 -13.40
CA ILE A 72 -11.23 -17.87 -13.28
C ILE A 72 -11.88 -18.89 -12.34
N GLY A 73 -11.51 -20.17 -12.47
CA GLY A 73 -12.08 -21.24 -11.68
C GLY A 73 -11.65 -22.62 -12.17
N GLU A 74 -12.17 -23.65 -11.49
CA GLU A 74 -11.86 -25.05 -11.80
C GLU A 74 -13.15 -25.88 -11.83
N THR A 75 -13.24 -26.81 -12.78
CA THR A 75 -14.35 -27.76 -12.87
C THR A 75 -13.81 -29.13 -13.24
N GLY A 76 -13.78 -30.03 -12.25
CA GLY A 76 -13.27 -31.39 -12.42
C GLY A 76 -11.77 -31.41 -12.74
N LYS A 77 -11.42 -31.93 -13.92
CA LYS A 77 -10.02 -32.04 -14.39
C LYS A 77 -9.57 -30.87 -15.27
N THR A 78 -10.35 -29.79 -15.30
CA THR A 78 -10.14 -28.65 -16.19
C THR A 78 -10.18 -27.36 -15.39
N SER A 79 -9.17 -26.53 -15.59
CA SER A 79 -9.10 -25.19 -15.00
C SER A 79 -9.30 -24.15 -16.09
N PHE A 80 -10.08 -23.13 -15.78
CA PHE A 80 -10.39 -22.03 -16.69
C PHE A 80 -9.56 -20.80 -16.33
N TYR A 81 -8.94 -20.21 -17.33
CA TYR A 81 -8.06 -19.06 -17.17
C TYR A 81 -8.50 -17.92 -18.08
N ARG A 82 -8.26 -16.68 -17.63
CA ARG A 82 -8.24 -15.50 -18.49
C ARG A 82 -6.82 -15.31 -18.97
N GLY A 83 -6.64 -15.23 -20.28
CA GLY A 83 -5.33 -15.02 -20.89
C GLY A 83 -5.38 -14.04 -22.05
N VAL A 84 -4.20 -13.68 -22.53
CA VAL A 84 -3.99 -12.81 -23.70
C VAL A 84 -3.27 -13.62 -24.76
N VAL A 85 -3.74 -13.58 -26.00
CA VAL A 85 -3.06 -14.26 -27.12
C VAL A 85 -1.75 -13.55 -27.45
N LEU A 86 -0.65 -14.30 -27.40
CA LEU A 86 0.70 -13.82 -27.70
C LEU A 86 1.16 -14.25 -29.09
N VAL A 87 0.88 -15.50 -29.45
CA VAL A 87 1.25 -16.08 -30.74
C VAL A 87 0.05 -16.81 -31.32
N GLU A 88 -0.28 -16.50 -32.56
CA GLU A 88 -1.37 -17.14 -33.31
C GLU A 88 -0.99 -18.56 -33.74
N LYS A 89 -1.97 -19.32 -34.22
CA LYS A 89 -1.85 -20.73 -34.62
C LYS A 89 -0.76 -21.05 -35.66
N ASP A 90 -0.31 -20.05 -36.42
CA ASP A 90 0.72 -20.18 -37.46
C ASP A 90 2.12 -19.78 -36.95
N GLY A 91 2.26 -19.59 -35.64
CA GLY A 91 3.50 -19.12 -35.03
C GLY A 91 3.80 -17.64 -35.35
N THR A 92 2.83 -16.86 -35.81
CA THR A 92 3.00 -15.40 -35.95
C THR A 92 2.67 -14.69 -34.65
N VAL A 93 3.49 -13.70 -34.29
CA VAL A 93 3.23 -12.87 -33.10
C VAL A 93 1.94 -12.09 -33.33
N SER A 94 1.02 -12.17 -32.37
CA SER A 94 -0.25 -11.46 -32.48
C SER A 94 -0.01 -9.95 -32.40
N ARG A 95 -0.51 -9.20 -33.38
CA ARG A 95 -0.38 -7.73 -33.43
C ARG A 95 -1.32 -7.03 -32.45
N LYS A 96 -2.41 -7.70 -32.05
CA LYS A 96 -3.42 -7.17 -31.15
C LYS A 96 -3.55 -8.10 -29.98
N GLN A 97 -3.22 -7.61 -28.80
CA GLN A 97 -3.44 -8.34 -27.55
C GLN A 97 -4.95 -8.52 -27.37
N ARG A 98 -5.43 -9.73 -27.63
CA ARG A 98 -6.85 -10.11 -27.50
C ARG A 98 -7.02 -10.98 -26.26
N ASP A 99 -7.99 -10.61 -25.43
CA ASP A 99 -8.38 -11.38 -24.26
C ASP A 99 -9.13 -12.63 -24.70
N VAL A 100 -8.74 -13.78 -24.15
CA VAL A 100 -9.33 -15.08 -24.43
C VAL A 100 -9.51 -15.85 -23.12
N ARG A 101 -10.59 -16.64 -23.06
CA ARG A 101 -10.79 -17.63 -21.99
C ARG A 101 -10.27 -18.97 -22.48
N VAL A 102 -9.41 -19.60 -21.69
CA VAL A 102 -8.73 -20.84 -22.07
C VAL A 102 -9.06 -21.94 -21.07
N SER A 103 -9.38 -23.12 -21.60
CA SER A 103 -9.63 -24.32 -20.83
C SER A 103 -8.40 -25.22 -20.85
N LEU A 104 -7.66 -25.28 -19.74
CA LEU A 104 -6.47 -26.12 -19.64
C LEU A 104 -6.77 -27.34 -18.77
N PRO A 105 -6.32 -28.55 -19.16
CA PRO A 105 -6.37 -29.68 -18.26
C PRO A 105 -5.58 -29.32 -17.00
N ASN A 106 -6.19 -29.57 -15.84
CA ASN A 106 -5.48 -29.47 -14.59
C ASN A 106 -4.48 -30.61 -14.61
N VAL A 107 -3.21 -30.27 -14.81
CA VAL A 107 -2.09 -31.22 -14.70
C VAL A 107 -2.03 -31.55 -13.22
N THR A 108 -2.92 -32.44 -12.82
CA THR A 108 -3.15 -32.79 -11.43
C THR A 108 -1.89 -33.52 -11.04
N LEU A 109 -1.15 -32.86 -10.17
CA LEU A 109 0.17 -33.15 -9.64
C LEU A 109 0.21 -34.50 -8.89
N ALA A 110 -0.12 -35.61 -9.56
CA ALA A 110 0.05 -36.95 -9.01
C ALA A 110 1.54 -37.21 -8.70
N SER A 111 2.46 -36.56 -9.41
CA SER A 111 3.90 -36.57 -9.13
C SER A 111 4.30 -35.62 -8.00
N THR A 112 3.68 -34.45 -7.88
CA THR A 112 4.19 -33.38 -7.00
C THR A 112 3.70 -33.46 -5.57
N LYS A 113 2.62 -34.20 -5.30
CA LYS A 113 2.23 -34.48 -3.90
C LYS A 113 3.34 -35.24 -3.18
N LYS A 114 3.97 -36.20 -3.85
CA LYS A 114 5.07 -37.01 -3.33
C LYS A 114 6.36 -36.19 -3.16
N ASP A 115 6.65 -35.30 -4.11
CA ASP A 115 7.81 -34.40 -4.03
C ASP A 115 7.63 -33.28 -2.99
N GLN A 116 6.41 -32.75 -2.83
CA GLN A 116 6.10 -31.80 -1.77
C GLN A 116 6.13 -32.44 -0.39
N GLU A 117 5.64 -33.67 -0.26
CA GLU A 117 5.70 -34.43 1.00
C GLU A 117 7.15 -34.74 1.39
N LYS A 118 8.00 -35.10 0.42
CA LYS A 118 9.44 -35.25 0.64
C LYS A 118 10.08 -33.94 1.09
N LYS A 119 9.86 -32.84 0.36
CA LYS A 119 10.39 -31.51 0.74
C LYS A 119 9.90 -31.03 2.10
N LEU A 120 8.66 -31.35 2.46
CA LEU A 120 8.09 -31.00 3.76
C LEU A 120 8.76 -31.81 4.88
N ASN A 121 9.08 -33.08 4.63
CA ASN A 121 9.80 -33.91 5.59
C ASN A 121 11.25 -33.45 5.76
N ASP A 122 11.94 -33.14 4.66
CA ASP A 122 13.30 -32.59 4.69
C ASP A 122 13.34 -31.26 5.47
N ALA A 123 12.37 -30.36 5.21
CA ALA A 123 12.26 -29.09 5.93
C ALA A 123 11.91 -29.27 7.42
N LYS A 124 11.13 -30.29 7.78
CA LYS A 124 10.84 -30.63 9.18
C LYS A 124 12.08 -31.14 9.91
N GLU A 125 12.92 -31.93 9.27
CA GLU A 125 14.19 -32.38 9.84
C GLU A 125 15.16 -31.22 10.03
N GLU A 126 15.27 -30.32 9.06
CA GLU A 126 16.10 -29.12 9.18
C GLU A 126 15.61 -28.19 10.31
N ALA A 127 14.30 -28.00 10.43
CA ALA A 127 13.72 -27.21 11.53
C ALA A 127 13.96 -27.84 12.91
N ARG A 128 13.99 -29.18 13.01
CA ARG A 128 14.37 -29.88 14.25
C ARG A 128 15.84 -29.65 14.58
N ALA A 129 16.74 -29.78 13.60
CA ALA A 129 18.16 -29.54 13.79
C ALA A 129 18.45 -28.07 14.20
N ASN A 130 17.76 -27.10 13.60
CA ASN A 130 17.90 -25.68 13.98
C ASN A 130 17.35 -25.38 15.37
N ARG A 131 16.26 -26.04 15.80
CA ARG A 131 15.74 -25.92 17.17
C ARG A 131 16.72 -26.47 18.21
N GLU A 132 17.42 -27.56 17.92
CA GLU A 132 18.44 -28.10 18.82
C GLU A 132 19.63 -27.14 18.96
N LYS A 133 20.16 -26.62 17.84
CA LYS A 133 21.21 -25.60 17.86
C LYS A 133 20.81 -24.34 18.64
N ALA A 134 19.56 -23.88 18.48
CA ALA A 134 19.06 -22.72 19.22
C ALA A 134 18.97 -22.99 20.74
N ARG A 135 18.58 -24.21 21.15
CA ARG A 135 18.57 -24.61 22.57
C ARG A 135 19.97 -24.65 23.16
N GLU A 136 20.96 -25.13 22.41
CA GLU A 136 22.37 -25.11 22.86
C GLU A 136 22.90 -23.68 23.01
N ALA A 137 22.57 -22.79 22.07
CA ALA A 137 22.95 -21.37 22.15
C ALA A 137 22.31 -20.67 23.37
N MET A 138 21.05 -20.95 23.68
CA MET A 138 20.39 -20.39 24.87
C MET A 138 21.04 -20.86 26.18
N ARG A 139 21.41 -22.15 26.29
CA ARG A 139 22.13 -22.64 27.49
C ARG A 139 23.48 -21.95 27.69
N LYS A 140 24.18 -21.60 26.60
CA LYS A 140 25.44 -20.83 26.69
C LYS A 140 25.21 -19.39 27.16
N ASN A 141 24.22 -18.70 26.60
CA ASN A 141 23.90 -17.33 27.03
C ASN A 141 23.42 -17.24 28.48
N GLU A 142 22.72 -18.27 28.98
CA GLU A 142 22.24 -18.30 30.37
C GLU A 142 23.39 -18.50 31.38
N GLN A 143 24.45 -19.22 30.99
CA GLN A 143 25.70 -19.29 31.76
C GLN A 143 26.47 -17.95 31.78
N GLU A 144 26.33 -17.13 30.73
CA GLU A 144 27.03 -15.84 30.63
C GLU A 144 26.27 -14.71 31.37
N LYS A 145 24.94 -14.80 31.44
CA LYS A 145 24.07 -13.79 32.07
C LYS A 145 24.12 -13.80 33.61
N THR A 146 24.68 -14.83 34.24
CA THR A 146 24.90 -14.85 35.70
C THR A 146 26.12 -14.03 36.16
N ARG A 147 26.83 -13.35 35.25
CA ARG A 147 28.07 -12.60 35.56
C ARG A 147 28.03 -11.08 35.43
N ALA A 148 26.88 -10.46 35.11
CA ALA A 148 26.80 -9.01 34.93
C ALA A 148 25.99 -8.31 36.04
N PRO A 149 26.56 -7.33 36.76
CA PRO A 149 25.83 -6.52 37.74
C PRO A 149 24.92 -5.50 37.04
N SER A 150 23.71 -5.35 37.58
CA SER A 150 22.68 -4.41 37.14
C SER A 150 23.04 -2.98 37.52
N ALA A 151 23.21 -2.11 36.51
CA ALA A 151 23.34 -0.67 36.67
C ALA A 151 21.95 0.00 36.56
N SER A 152 21.62 0.72 37.63
CA SER A 152 20.42 1.52 37.90
C SER A 152 20.28 2.73 36.98
N SER A 153 19.06 2.95 36.47
CA SER A 153 18.13 4.03 36.85
C SER A 153 18.60 5.45 36.53
N ALA A 154 18.05 6.00 35.44
CA ALA A 154 18.28 7.35 34.95
C ALA A 154 17.49 8.41 35.74
N ASN A 155 18.06 9.61 35.80
CA ASN A 155 17.55 10.83 36.41
C ASN A 155 16.36 11.41 35.64
N ASP A 156 15.23 11.59 36.32
CA ASP A 156 14.12 12.45 35.90
C ASP A 156 14.31 13.85 36.49
N ALA A 157 14.92 14.77 35.73
CA ALA A 157 14.96 16.19 36.07
C ALA A 157 13.76 16.89 35.41
N ASN A 158 12.83 17.39 36.24
CA ASN A 158 11.60 18.05 35.81
C ASN A 158 11.88 19.40 35.14
N LEU A 159 11.60 19.46 33.83
CA LEU A 159 11.74 20.64 32.97
C LEU A 159 10.76 21.78 33.34
N SER A 160 9.72 21.49 34.12
CA SER A 160 8.71 22.47 34.57
C SER A 160 9.27 23.49 35.55
N ASP A 161 10.22 23.10 36.41
CA ASP A 161 10.77 23.98 37.46
C ASP A 161 11.77 25.00 36.89
N LEU A 162 12.29 24.76 35.68
CA LEU A 162 13.16 25.71 34.97
C LEU A 162 12.38 26.81 34.24
N LEU A 163 11.12 26.58 33.88
CA LEU A 163 10.32 27.54 33.11
C LEU A 163 9.53 28.53 33.96
N SER A 164 9.23 28.20 35.22
CA SER A 164 8.45 29.06 36.13
C SER A 164 9.24 30.25 36.69
N ASN A 165 10.58 30.26 36.57
CA ASN A 165 11.44 31.31 37.12
C ASN A 165 11.69 32.50 36.18
N ILE A 166 11.03 32.57 35.02
CA ILE A 166 11.19 33.69 34.08
C ILE A 166 10.10 34.74 34.36
N ASP A 167 10.46 35.79 35.10
CA ASP A 167 9.58 36.94 35.39
C ASP A 167 9.48 37.88 34.18
N PHE A 168 8.49 37.62 33.32
CA PHE A 168 8.22 38.43 32.12
C PHE A 168 7.72 39.84 32.43
N ASP A 169 7.03 40.03 33.55
CA ASP A 169 6.44 41.32 33.92
C ASP A 169 7.54 42.32 34.32
N GLY A 170 8.56 41.85 35.03
CA GLY A 170 9.76 42.64 35.35
C GLY A 170 10.49 43.12 34.08
N ILE A 171 10.61 42.26 33.06
CA ILE A 171 11.30 42.59 31.80
C ILE A 171 10.56 43.70 31.04
N LEU A 172 9.23 43.65 30.97
CA LEU A 172 8.41 44.67 30.32
C LEU A 172 8.46 46.02 31.05
N GLY A 173 8.46 45.99 32.39
CA GLY A 173 8.61 47.20 33.21
C GLY A 173 9.94 47.93 32.98
N HIS A 174 11.05 47.17 32.88
CA HIS A 174 12.37 47.73 32.57
C HIS A 174 12.43 48.39 31.19
N LEU A 175 11.75 47.82 30.18
CA LEU A 175 11.68 48.37 28.82
C LEU A 175 10.95 49.72 28.77
N SER A 176 9.85 49.84 29.51
CA SER A 176 9.09 51.10 29.60
C SER A 176 9.93 52.21 30.24
N SER A 177 10.67 51.91 31.32
CA SER A 177 11.53 52.91 31.97
C SER A 177 12.69 53.35 31.07
N LEU A 178 13.28 52.43 30.30
CA LEU A 178 14.33 52.75 29.33
C LEU A 178 13.82 53.64 28.19
N MET A 179 12.63 53.39 27.66
CA MET A 179 12.05 54.25 26.61
C MET A 179 11.80 55.68 27.11
N ASN A 180 11.33 55.83 28.35
CA ASN A 180 11.14 57.15 28.96
C ASN A 180 12.48 57.90 29.13
N ARG A 181 13.58 57.20 29.48
CA ARG A 181 14.92 57.79 29.58
C ARG A 181 15.50 58.18 28.23
N VAL A 182 15.31 57.37 27.19
CA VAL A 182 15.74 57.72 25.81
C VAL A 182 15.03 58.98 25.33
N SER A 183 13.72 59.13 25.62
CA SER A 183 12.97 60.33 25.28
C SER A 183 13.48 61.60 25.97
N SER A 184 14.22 61.46 27.09
CA SER A 184 14.80 62.59 27.83
C SER A 184 16.18 63.05 27.34
N GLY A 185 16.73 62.41 26.29
CA GLY A 185 18.01 62.81 25.68
C GLY A 185 19.27 62.25 26.34
N ASP A 186 19.13 61.28 27.25
CA ASP A 186 20.27 60.61 27.92
C ASP A 186 20.99 59.67 26.93
N SER A 187 22.20 60.04 26.50
CA SER A 187 22.99 59.26 25.53
C SER A 187 23.39 57.87 26.06
N THR A 188 23.45 57.69 27.38
CA THR A 188 23.72 56.38 27.99
C THR A 188 22.55 55.42 27.83
N ALA A 189 21.32 55.94 27.87
CA ALA A 189 20.11 55.15 27.65
C ALA A 189 20.03 54.62 26.21
N LEU A 190 20.54 55.37 25.23
CA LEU A 190 20.60 54.93 23.83
C LEU A 190 21.52 53.72 23.64
N GLY A 191 22.69 53.71 24.30
CA GLY A 191 23.62 52.57 24.26
C GLY A 191 23.03 51.31 24.90
N GLN A 192 22.32 51.46 26.02
CA GLN A 192 21.62 50.36 26.69
C GLN A 192 20.48 49.79 25.82
N LEU A 193 19.73 50.66 25.15
CA LEU A 193 18.68 50.22 24.21
C LEU A 193 19.26 49.43 23.04
N GLY A 194 20.40 49.86 22.49
CA GLY A 194 21.10 49.15 21.41
C GLY A 194 21.53 47.73 21.83
N MET A 195 22.13 47.58 23.02
CA MET A 195 22.52 46.28 23.55
C MET A 195 21.32 45.38 23.85
N LEU A 196 20.24 45.95 24.39
CA LEU A 196 18.98 45.22 24.62
C LEU A 196 18.40 44.71 23.32
N PHE A 197 18.38 45.53 22.27
CA PHE A 197 17.89 45.12 20.96
C PHE A 197 18.70 43.94 20.38
N ILE A 198 20.03 44.00 20.45
CA ILE A 198 20.91 42.90 20.02
C ILE A 198 20.62 41.62 20.83
N ALA A 199 20.44 41.75 22.16
CA ALA A 199 20.10 40.62 23.02
C ALA A 199 18.75 39.98 22.62
N VAL A 200 17.71 40.79 22.40
CA VAL A 200 16.38 40.31 21.97
C VAL A 200 16.44 39.62 20.61
N VAL A 201 17.13 40.20 19.62
CA VAL A 201 17.31 39.59 18.30
C VAL A 201 18.04 38.25 18.41
N THR A 202 19.06 38.17 19.28
CA THR A 202 19.80 36.93 19.52
C THR A 202 18.92 35.86 20.16
N ILE A 203 18.11 36.21 21.17
CA ILE A 203 17.16 35.28 21.81
C ILE A 203 16.10 34.79 20.80
N MET A 204 15.52 35.69 20.01
CA MET A 204 14.55 35.32 18.95
C MET A 204 15.16 34.35 17.94
N ARG A 205 16.42 34.55 17.55
CA ARG A 205 17.15 33.63 16.67
C ARG A 205 17.35 32.26 17.32
N ILE A 206 17.65 32.20 18.61
CA ILE A 206 17.78 30.94 19.37
C ILE A 206 16.42 30.23 19.44
N ILE A 207 15.33 30.92 19.77
CA ILE A 207 13.98 30.35 19.81
C ILE A 207 13.57 29.81 18.43
N SER A 208 13.84 30.57 17.36
CA SER A 208 13.57 30.13 15.99
C SER A 208 14.40 28.91 15.60
N ALA A 209 15.68 28.87 15.99
CA ALA A 209 16.55 27.71 15.76
C ALA A 209 16.03 26.47 16.51
N PHE A 210 15.57 26.64 17.75
CA PHE A 210 14.98 25.57 18.55
C PHE A 210 13.66 25.07 17.95
N GLY A 211 12.79 25.98 17.49
CA GLY A 211 11.56 25.61 16.77
C GLY A 211 11.85 24.87 15.47
N PHE A 212 12.89 25.26 14.73
CA PHE A 212 13.34 24.53 13.54
C PHE A 212 13.88 23.14 13.89
N LEU A 213 14.67 23.03 14.96
CA LEU A 213 15.18 21.76 15.47
C LEU A 213 14.03 20.82 15.89
N ILE A 214 13.04 21.31 16.64
CA ILE A 214 11.84 20.56 17.01
C ILE A 214 11.10 20.09 15.76
N LYS A 215 10.86 20.95 14.78
CA LYS A 215 10.18 20.56 13.53
C LYS A 215 10.98 19.50 12.78
N THR A 216 12.29 19.66 12.69
CA THR A 216 13.20 18.72 12.01
C THR A 216 13.23 17.37 12.72
N LEU A 217 13.04 17.33 14.05
CA LEU A 217 12.97 16.09 14.83
C LEU A 217 11.57 15.46 14.82
N LEU A 218 10.52 16.26 14.99
CA LEU A 218 9.14 15.79 15.07
C LEU A 218 8.60 15.33 13.72
N PHE A 219 9.01 15.96 12.63
CA PHE A 219 8.55 15.58 11.29
C PHE A 219 8.88 14.12 10.92
N PRO A 220 10.15 13.64 11.02
CA PRO A 220 10.45 12.23 10.75
C PRO A 220 9.80 11.29 11.77
N LEU A 221 9.64 11.71 13.03
CA LEU A 221 8.91 10.93 14.03
C LEU A 221 7.43 10.78 13.66
N MET A 222 6.78 11.85 13.18
CA MET A 222 5.40 11.81 12.70
C MET A 222 5.26 10.95 11.45
N ILE A 223 6.23 10.99 10.54
CA ILE A 223 6.27 10.09 9.37
C ILE A 223 6.40 8.63 9.83
N LEU A 224 7.35 8.32 10.72
CA LEU A 224 7.53 6.97 11.25
C LEU A 224 6.27 6.48 11.98
N TYR A 225 5.64 7.35 12.76
CA TYR A 225 4.39 7.05 13.45
C TYR A 225 3.25 6.78 12.46
N ALA A 226 3.12 7.60 11.42
CA ALA A 226 2.15 7.38 10.35
C ALA A 226 2.42 6.07 9.61
N MET A 227 3.69 5.74 9.35
CA MET A 227 4.08 4.46 8.73
C MET A 227 3.73 3.25 9.60
N GLN A 228 3.94 3.34 10.91
CA GLN A 228 3.56 2.27 11.84
C GLN A 228 2.06 2.13 12.02
N SER A 229 1.33 3.24 11.85
CA SER A 229 -0.12 3.28 12.05
C SER A 229 -0.89 3.09 10.74
N ALA A 230 -0.27 2.75 9.62
CA ALA A 230 -1.01 2.48 8.39
C ALA A 230 -1.84 1.19 8.56
N PRO A 231 -3.16 1.21 8.24
CA PRO A 231 -3.98 0.01 8.35
C PRO A 231 -3.52 -1.06 7.36
N SER A 232 -3.51 -2.32 7.78
CA SER A 232 -3.18 -3.45 6.91
C SER A 232 -4.25 -3.63 5.83
N THR A 233 -3.87 -4.19 4.67
CA THR A 233 -4.81 -4.50 3.58
C THR A 233 -5.92 -5.45 4.03
N ASP A 234 -5.62 -6.37 4.95
CA ASP A 234 -6.57 -7.36 5.47
C ASP A 234 -7.63 -6.73 6.38
N SER A 235 -7.36 -5.54 6.93
CA SER A 235 -8.36 -4.78 7.70
C SER A 235 -9.45 -4.15 6.83
N PHE A 236 -9.24 -4.08 5.51
CA PHE A 236 -10.18 -3.50 4.57
C PHE A 236 -11.18 -4.53 4.08
N ASP A 237 -12.36 -4.54 4.70
CA ASP A 237 -13.50 -5.30 4.21
C ASP A 237 -14.25 -4.47 3.15
N ALA A 238 -13.89 -4.69 1.88
CA ALA A 238 -14.46 -4.00 0.72
C ALA A 238 -16.00 -4.03 0.71
N LYS A 239 -16.60 -5.16 1.08
CA LYS A 239 -18.06 -5.32 1.12
C LYS A 239 -18.69 -4.44 2.20
N LYS A 240 -18.11 -4.44 3.40
CA LYS A 240 -18.58 -3.64 4.54
C LYS A 240 -18.39 -2.14 4.29
N GLU A 241 -17.26 -1.72 3.73
CA GLU A 241 -16.99 -0.31 3.43
C GLU A 241 -17.88 0.20 2.29
N LEU A 242 -18.05 -0.57 1.21
CA LEU A 242 -18.97 -0.23 0.14
C LEU A 242 -20.41 -0.08 0.66
N LYS A 243 -20.84 -0.99 1.55
CA LYS A 243 -22.14 -0.90 2.21
C LYS A 243 -22.29 0.38 3.06
N ARG A 244 -21.22 0.85 3.73
CA ARG A 244 -21.23 2.12 4.48
C ARG A 244 -21.36 3.33 3.56
N VAL A 245 -20.67 3.31 2.42
CA VAL A 245 -20.76 4.36 1.40
C VAL A 245 -22.17 4.42 0.80
N LEU A 246 -22.75 3.28 0.42
CA LEU A 246 -24.12 3.22 -0.13
C LEU A 246 -25.20 3.60 0.88
N ARG A 247 -24.91 3.49 2.19
CA ARG A 247 -25.79 4.01 3.26
C ARG A 247 -25.67 5.52 3.45
N GLY A 248 -24.74 6.19 2.78
CA GLY A 248 -24.48 7.62 2.94
C GLY A 248 -23.79 7.99 4.26
N HIS A 249 -23.10 7.06 4.92
CA HIS A 249 -22.49 7.32 6.24
C HIS A 249 -21.38 8.38 6.19
N HIS A 250 -20.69 8.51 5.07
CA HIS A 250 -19.58 9.45 4.87
C HIS A 250 -20.02 10.81 4.29
N LEU A 251 -21.31 11.00 3.98
CA LEU A 251 -21.81 12.26 3.44
C LEU A 251 -22.06 13.28 4.56
N PRO A 252 -21.81 14.59 4.32
CA PRO A 252 -22.10 15.63 5.29
C PRO A 252 -23.60 15.71 5.60
N GLU A 253 -23.95 16.23 6.78
CA GLU A 253 -25.35 16.48 7.15
C GLU A 253 -25.91 17.56 6.20
N GLY A 254 -26.94 17.22 5.42
CA GLY A 254 -27.55 18.10 4.42
C GLY A 254 -27.28 17.74 2.95
N HIS A 255 -26.45 16.73 2.65
CA HIS A 255 -26.27 16.27 1.27
C HIS A 255 -27.54 15.57 0.75
N GLU A 256 -27.99 15.87 -0.47
CA GLU A 256 -29.23 15.31 -1.05
C GLU A 256 -29.25 13.77 -1.11
N ALA A 257 -28.09 13.17 -1.40
CA ALA A 257 -27.94 11.71 -1.41
C ALA A 257 -27.88 11.05 -0.01
N LYS A 258 -27.83 11.83 1.08
CA LYS A 258 -27.84 11.28 2.45
C LYS A 258 -29.30 11.04 2.87
N PRO A 259 -29.65 9.83 3.33
CA PRO A 259 -31.01 9.56 3.77
C PRO A 259 -31.39 10.51 4.92
N SER A 260 -32.64 10.96 4.95
CA SER A 260 -33.18 11.76 6.06
C SER A 260 -32.96 11.04 7.39
N ASN A 261 -32.95 11.80 8.49
CA ASN A 261 -32.68 11.24 9.82
C ASN A 261 -33.81 10.30 10.32
N ASP A 262 -34.88 10.15 9.54
CA ASP A 262 -36.03 9.29 9.82
C ASP A 262 -35.65 7.80 9.84
N TRP A 263 -36.26 7.08 10.78
CA TRP A 263 -36.00 5.65 10.96
C TRP A 263 -36.39 4.82 9.71
N PHE A 264 -37.45 5.23 9.00
CA PHE A 264 -37.90 4.55 7.78
C PHE A 264 -36.89 4.74 6.63
N SER A 265 -36.46 5.97 6.36
CA SER A 265 -35.43 6.30 5.36
C SER A 265 -34.11 5.56 5.65
N LYS A 266 -33.69 5.50 6.92
CA LYS A 266 -32.52 4.71 7.34
C LYS A 266 -32.70 3.22 7.09
N THR A 267 -33.89 2.67 7.28
CA THR A 267 -34.17 1.25 7.06
C THR A 267 -34.17 0.91 5.58
N VAL A 268 -34.86 1.70 4.75
CA VAL A 268 -34.84 1.55 3.29
C VAL A 268 -33.42 1.66 2.76
N ALA A 269 -32.66 2.69 3.16
CA ALA A 269 -31.27 2.86 2.75
C ALA A 269 -30.38 1.65 3.15
N ARG A 270 -30.61 1.05 4.34
CA ARG A 270 -29.87 -0.16 4.75
C ARG A 270 -30.20 -1.37 3.89
N VAL A 271 -31.46 -1.56 3.52
CA VAL A 271 -31.91 -2.68 2.68
C VAL A 271 -31.37 -2.48 1.27
N THR A 272 -31.59 -1.31 0.66
CA THR A 272 -31.10 -0.95 -0.67
C THR A 272 -29.58 -1.10 -0.76
N ALA A 273 -28.83 -0.59 0.22
CA ALA A 273 -27.39 -0.77 0.28
C ALA A 273 -26.99 -2.25 0.38
N THR A 274 -27.74 -3.07 1.13
CA THR A 274 -27.43 -4.52 1.23
C THR A 274 -27.62 -5.20 -0.13
N VAL A 275 -28.78 -5.00 -0.77
CA VAL A 275 -29.09 -5.61 -2.07
C VAL A 275 -28.11 -5.14 -3.15
N ALA A 276 -27.84 -3.83 -3.19
CA ALA A 276 -26.89 -3.25 -4.14
C ALA A 276 -25.47 -3.80 -3.92
N THR A 277 -24.99 -3.88 -2.68
CA THR A 277 -23.67 -4.45 -2.38
C THR A 277 -23.58 -5.93 -2.78
N GLU A 278 -24.60 -6.76 -2.51
CA GLU A 278 -24.59 -8.16 -2.93
C GLU A 278 -24.58 -8.28 -4.46
N ALA A 279 -25.40 -7.49 -5.16
CA ALA A 279 -25.43 -7.48 -6.62
C ALA A 279 -24.07 -7.05 -7.21
N MET A 280 -23.45 -6.00 -6.67
CA MET A 280 -22.12 -5.55 -7.11
C MET A 280 -21.05 -6.62 -6.84
N THR A 281 -21.10 -7.27 -5.67
CA THR A 281 -20.18 -8.35 -5.29
C THR A 281 -20.31 -9.55 -6.23
N ALA A 282 -21.54 -9.95 -6.53
CA ALA A 282 -21.84 -11.07 -7.43
C ALA A 282 -21.37 -10.83 -8.87
N LEU A 283 -21.33 -9.57 -9.31
CA LEU A 283 -20.88 -9.18 -10.65
C LEU A 283 -19.35 -9.05 -10.78
N GLY A 284 -18.60 -9.30 -9.71
CA GLY A 284 -17.14 -9.27 -9.70
C GLY A 284 -16.60 -7.86 -9.41
N MET A 285 -16.48 -7.54 -8.12
CA MET A 285 -15.78 -6.32 -7.69
C MET A 285 -14.27 -6.55 -7.72
N GLU A 286 -13.54 -5.58 -8.27
CA GLU A 286 -12.09 -5.57 -8.26
C GLU A 286 -11.62 -4.59 -7.20
N VAL A 287 -10.85 -5.09 -6.23
CA VAL A 287 -10.25 -4.26 -5.16
C VAL A 287 -8.76 -4.13 -5.45
N SER A 288 -8.29 -2.89 -5.62
CA SER A 288 -6.86 -2.61 -5.83
C SER A 288 -6.34 -1.74 -4.70
N PHE A 289 -5.16 -2.09 -4.18
CA PHE A 289 -4.48 -1.38 -3.10
C PHE A 289 -3.20 -0.73 -3.62
N TYR A 290 -2.98 0.52 -3.23
CA TYR A 290 -1.80 1.32 -3.59
C TYR A 290 -1.15 1.84 -2.30
N PRO A 291 -0.15 1.14 -1.74
CA PRO A 291 0.58 1.63 -0.59
C PRO A 291 1.46 2.83 -0.99
N ILE A 292 1.30 3.96 -0.32
CA ILE A 292 2.12 5.16 -0.53
C ILE A 292 3.19 5.21 0.55
N VAL A 293 4.37 4.69 0.20
CA VAL A 293 5.61 4.77 1.03
C VAL A 293 5.38 4.26 2.47
N GLY A 294 4.42 3.36 2.66
CA GLY A 294 4.01 2.85 3.97
C GLY A 294 3.28 3.84 4.88
N ILE A 295 3.14 5.12 4.52
CA ILE A 295 2.50 6.17 5.34
C ILE A 295 0.97 6.03 5.30
N CYS A 296 0.44 5.77 4.12
CA CYS A 296 -0.98 5.56 3.91
C CYS A 296 -1.19 4.52 2.81
N THR A 297 -2.37 3.89 2.82
CA THR A 297 -2.75 2.91 1.82
C THR A 297 -3.99 3.43 1.09
N PHE A 298 -3.90 3.62 -0.21
CA PHE A 298 -5.08 3.90 -1.02
C PHE A 298 -5.75 2.59 -1.39
N ALA A 299 -7.07 2.51 -1.23
CA ALA A 299 -7.87 1.40 -1.73
C ALA A 299 -8.84 1.94 -2.78
N SER A 300 -8.95 1.22 -3.89
CA SER A 300 -9.92 1.49 -4.95
C SER A 300 -10.80 0.26 -5.13
N ILE A 301 -12.10 0.48 -5.24
CA ILE A 301 -13.06 -0.57 -5.60
C ILE A 301 -13.65 -0.19 -6.95
N ASN A 302 -13.32 -0.97 -7.97
CA ASN A 302 -13.91 -0.88 -9.29
C ASN A 302 -15.12 -1.83 -9.34
N VAL A 303 -16.28 -1.29 -9.71
CA VAL A 303 -17.51 -2.05 -9.91
C VAL A 303 -17.85 -2.02 -11.40
N PRO A 304 -17.47 -3.06 -12.18
CA PRO A 304 -17.58 -3.04 -13.64
C PRO A 304 -19.02 -2.85 -14.15
N SER A 305 -20.01 -3.37 -13.42
CA SER A 305 -21.42 -3.34 -13.82
C SER A 305 -22.06 -1.96 -13.85
N ILE A 306 -21.54 -1.03 -13.04
CA ILE A 306 -22.03 0.36 -12.95
C ILE A 306 -20.98 1.37 -13.40
N GLU A 307 -19.87 0.88 -13.98
CA GLU A 307 -18.75 1.70 -14.45
C GLU A 307 -18.34 2.79 -13.44
N THR A 308 -18.29 2.43 -12.16
CA THR A 308 -18.01 3.37 -11.08
C THR A 308 -16.83 2.86 -10.26
N GLU A 309 -15.95 3.79 -9.91
CA GLU A 309 -14.82 3.55 -9.03
C GLU A 309 -15.00 4.33 -7.72
N TYR A 310 -14.72 3.67 -6.60
CA TYR A 310 -14.78 4.25 -5.28
C TYR A 310 -13.39 4.25 -4.66
N TYR A 311 -13.01 5.34 -3.98
CA TYR A 311 -11.68 5.48 -3.38
C TYR A 311 -11.75 5.66 -1.87
N TRP A 312 -10.81 5.03 -1.17
CA TRP A 312 -10.56 5.17 0.25
C TRP A 312 -9.08 5.44 0.50
N ILE A 313 -8.81 6.14 1.60
CA ILE A 313 -7.47 6.29 2.17
C ILE A 313 -7.44 5.67 3.56
N GLY A 314 -6.48 4.79 3.78
CA GLY A 314 -6.15 4.18 5.04
C GLY A 314 -5.02 4.96 5.71
N ILE A 315 -5.30 5.61 6.84
CA ILE A 315 -4.32 6.35 7.64
C ILE A 315 -4.68 6.24 9.13
N PHE A 316 -3.67 6.17 9.99
CA PHE A 316 -3.84 6.05 11.45
C PHE A 316 -4.81 4.93 11.88
N GLY A 317 -4.67 3.75 11.30
CA GLY A 317 -5.44 2.55 11.64
C GLY A 317 -6.90 2.60 11.18
N SER A 318 -7.28 3.59 10.38
CA SER A 318 -8.67 3.80 9.95
C SER A 318 -8.78 4.02 8.46
N TRP A 319 -9.87 3.52 7.86
CA TRP A 319 -10.21 3.76 6.46
C TRP A 319 -11.20 4.92 6.36
N LYS A 320 -10.89 5.88 5.50
CA LYS A 320 -11.73 7.04 5.21
C LYS A 320 -12.10 7.03 3.73
N TYR A 321 -13.39 7.10 3.45
CA TYR A 321 -13.89 7.26 2.09
C TYR A 321 -13.54 8.65 1.55
N LEU A 322 -13.07 8.71 0.31
CA LEU A 322 -12.68 9.97 -0.34
C LEU A 322 -13.72 10.43 -1.37
N VAL A 323 -13.90 9.66 -2.44
CA VAL A 323 -14.66 10.10 -3.61
C VAL A 323 -15.18 8.92 -4.44
N LYS A 324 -16.27 9.18 -5.19
CA LYS A 324 -16.84 8.31 -6.22
C LYS A 324 -16.49 8.93 -7.58
N LYS A 325 -15.96 8.14 -8.51
CA LYS A 325 -15.66 8.58 -9.88
C LYS A 325 -16.44 7.71 -10.87
N GLY A 326 -17.22 8.34 -11.74
CA GLY A 326 -17.82 7.66 -12.88
C GLY A 326 -16.77 7.46 -13.98
N LYS A 327 -16.68 6.26 -14.55
CA LYS A 327 -15.69 5.92 -15.60
C LYS A 327 -15.88 6.70 -16.91
N GLY A 328 -17.05 7.33 -17.08
CA GLY A 328 -17.40 8.19 -18.23
C GLY A 328 -17.22 9.70 -17.99
N GLU A 329 -16.97 10.14 -16.76
CA GLU A 329 -16.58 11.54 -16.50
C GLU A 329 -15.09 11.68 -16.80
N ALA A 330 -14.75 11.73 -18.09
CA ALA A 330 -13.44 12.19 -18.52
C ALA A 330 -13.20 13.52 -17.82
N SER A 331 -12.09 13.57 -17.07
CA SER A 331 -11.65 14.69 -16.24
C SER A 331 -11.55 15.96 -17.08
N THR A 332 -12.68 16.60 -17.34
CA THR A 332 -12.74 18.02 -17.62
C THR A 332 -12.41 18.62 -16.26
N PRO A 333 -11.22 19.24 -16.06
CA PRO A 333 -10.88 19.83 -14.78
C PRO A 333 -12.02 20.76 -14.42
N ALA A 334 -12.72 20.46 -13.33
CA ALA A 334 -13.79 21.30 -12.82
C ALA A 334 -13.17 22.67 -12.61
N ALA A 335 -13.47 23.58 -13.53
CA ALA A 335 -13.04 24.97 -13.43
C ALA A 335 -13.55 25.42 -12.07
N ALA A 336 -12.61 25.71 -11.17
CA ALA A 336 -12.88 26.08 -9.80
C ALA A 336 -13.88 27.23 -9.80
N SER A 337 -15.15 26.91 -9.57
CA SER A 337 -16.18 27.89 -9.25
C SER A 337 -15.84 28.39 -7.85
N GLN A 338 -14.95 29.38 -7.81
CA GLN A 338 -14.80 30.30 -6.69
C GLN A 338 -16.18 30.90 -6.42
N GLN A 339 -16.93 30.29 -5.49
CA GLN A 339 -17.95 31.02 -4.77
C GLN A 339 -17.21 31.97 -3.83
N ARG A 340 -17.38 33.26 -4.12
CA ARG A 340 -17.03 34.39 -3.25
C ARG A 340 -18.00 34.47 -2.08
#